data_AF-A0A7X4BQD8-F1
#
_entry.id   AF-A0A7X4BQD8-F1
#
_cell.length_a   1.000
_cell.length_b   1.000
_cell.length_c   1.000
_cell.angle_alpha   90.00
_cell.angle_beta   90.00
_cell.angle_gamma   90.00
#
_symmetry.space_group_name_H-M   'P 1'
#
loop_
_entity.id
_entity.type
_entity.pdbx_description
1 polymer ?
#
loop_
_entity_poly.entity_id
_entity_poly.type
_entity_poly.pdbx_seq_one_letter_code
_entity_poly.pdbx_strand_id
1 'polypeptide(L)'
;MKKPVFLILIGIGVALLVVGIVFVVPWFGKMMSEMEQLADKHAQHRRALRMSAREPLMDEQQKLLSHLLEIRDETQASETPNDLEAVLSSEPYLTYLKAQEGKDYEDFRAYVDAVPTENMKTIARARIKTTLGTDKGDAELDVWTDYYFIVREWGTTIEDPRDNLKELNELHQTHLIEPLMESNSEIDGLHIQIVQIGMSSIFMTEDNNVFKEAWRERLEIHGEQKGLLWCAIAAPGEFALMRSFFADMAAFHEWILTRPEPEAQESEQ
;
A
#
# COMPACT_ATOMS: atom_id res chain seq x y z
N MET A 1 -48.81 -41.89 -30.25
CA MET A 1 -47.33 -41.95 -30.13
C MET A 1 -46.78 -40.54 -29.95
N LYS A 2 -46.48 -40.12 -28.71
CA LYS A 2 -45.82 -38.82 -28.40
C LYS A 2 -44.96 -39.00 -27.14
N LYS A 3 -43.84 -39.72 -27.23
CA LYS A 3 -42.91 -39.94 -26.11
C LYS A 3 -41.38 -39.98 -26.42
N PRO A 4 -40.82 -39.42 -27.52
CA PRO A 4 -39.36 -39.31 -27.61
C PRO A 4 -38.78 -37.94 -27.20
N VAL A 5 -39.54 -36.84 -27.26
CA VAL A 5 -38.99 -35.47 -27.06
C VAL A 5 -38.72 -35.15 -25.58
N PHE A 6 -39.51 -35.70 -24.65
CA PHE A 6 -39.38 -35.40 -23.23
C PHE A 6 -38.13 -36.00 -22.57
N LEU A 7 -37.63 -37.14 -23.07
CA LEU A 7 -36.42 -37.78 -22.55
C LEU A 7 -35.13 -37.07 -22.98
N ILE A 8 -35.12 -36.45 -24.17
CA ILE A 8 -33.97 -35.69 -24.68
C ILE A 8 -33.79 -34.38 -23.90
N LEU A 9 -34.88 -33.68 -23.56
CA LEU A 9 -34.84 -32.46 -22.75
C LEU A 9 -34.37 -32.71 -21.30
N ILE A 10 -34.75 -33.85 -20.70
CA ILE A 10 -34.26 -34.26 -19.38
C ILE A 10 -32.77 -34.63 -19.44
N GLY A 11 -32.34 -35.32 -20.51
CA GLY A 11 -30.93 -35.66 -20.72
C GLY A 11 -30.02 -34.43 -20.89
N ILE A 12 -30.47 -33.41 -21.62
CA ILE A 12 -29.75 -32.14 -21.79
C ILE A 12 -29.75 -31.35 -20.47
N GLY A 13 -30.87 -31.33 -19.75
CA GLY A 13 -30.98 -30.67 -18.44
C GLY A 13 -30.04 -31.27 -17.40
N VAL A 14 -29.95 -32.60 -17.32
CA VAL A 14 -29.02 -33.29 -16.40
C VAL A 14 -27.57 -33.13 -16.86
N ALA A 15 -27.29 -33.13 -18.16
CA ALA A 15 -25.93 -32.88 -18.67
C ALA A 15 -25.44 -31.46 -18.34
N LEU A 16 -26.29 -30.43 -18.47
CA LEU A 16 -25.95 -29.06 -18.08
C LEU A 16 -25.79 -28.90 -16.56
N LEU A 17 -26.58 -29.61 -15.77
CA LEU A 17 -26.49 -29.61 -14.30
C LEU A 17 -25.22 -30.33 -13.81
N VAL A 18 -24.86 -31.45 -14.44
CA VAL A 18 -23.64 -32.21 -14.12
C VAL A 18 -22.39 -31.47 -14.62
N VAL A 19 -22.39 -30.89 -15.82
CA VAL A 19 -21.27 -30.06 -16.31
C VAL A 19 -21.12 -28.80 -15.45
N GLY A 20 -22.23 -28.14 -15.08
CA GLY A 20 -22.25 -27.02 -14.15
C GLY A 20 -21.67 -27.40 -12.78
N ILE A 21 -22.16 -28.45 -12.13
CA ILE A 21 -21.67 -28.85 -10.79
C ILE A 21 -20.23 -29.37 -10.85
N VAL A 22 -19.84 -30.15 -11.86
CA VAL A 22 -18.51 -30.79 -11.94
C VAL A 22 -17.41 -29.79 -12.32
N PHE A 23 -17.70 -28.73 -13.06
CA PHE A 23 -16.69 -27.72 -13.40
C PHE A 23 -16.75 -26.47 -12.50
N VAL A 24 -17.94 -26.02 -12.08
CA VAL A 24 -18.10 -24.78 -11.29
C VAL A 24 -17.72 -25.01 -9.82
N VAL A 25 -18.08 -26.15 -9.21
CA VAL A 25 -17.80 -26.40 -7.78
C VAL A 25 -16.31 -26.57 -7.48
N PRO A 26 -15.52 -27.36 -8.24
CA PRO A 26 -14.08 -27.47 -7.99
C PRO A 26 -13.34 -26.15 -8.28
N TRP A 27 -13.82 -25.37 -9.25
CA TRP A 27 -13.28 -24.06 -9.58
C TRP A 27 -13.55 -23.01 -8.49
N PHE A 28 -14.78 -22.95 -7.96
CA PHE A 28 -15.09 -22.12 -6.78
C PHE A 28 -14.29 -22.55 -5.56
N GLY A 29 -14.13 -23.87 -5.34
CA GLY A 29 -13.30 -24.39 -4.26
C GLY A 29 -11.84 -23.97 -4.37
N LYS A 30 -11.25 -24.05 -5.58
CA LYS A 30 -9.88 -23.59 -5.84
C LYS A 30 -9.73 -22.09 -5.62
N MET A 31 -10.65 -21.29 -6.18
CA MET A 31 -10.66 -19.83 -6.00
C MET A 31 -10.78 -19.44 -4.52
N MET A 32 -11.69 -20.06 -3.76
CA MET A 32 -11.83 -19.81 -2.32
C MET A 32 -10.57 -20.17 -1.53
N SER A 33 -9.91 -21.31 -1.85
CA SER A 33 -8.67 -21.70 -1.18
C SER A 33 -7.50 -20.76 -1.49
N GLU A 34 -7.41 -20.25 -2.72
CA GLU A 34 -6.41 -19.26 -3.11
C GLU A 34 -6.69 -17.91 -2.42
N MET A 35 -7.96 -17.53 -2.29
CA MET A 35 -8.37 -16.32 -1.57
C MET A 35 -8.14 -16.41 -0.05
N GLU A 36 -8.36 -17.56 0.57
CA GLU A 36 -8.08 -17.79 1.98
C GLU A 36 -6.58 -17.69 2.27
N GLN A 37 -5.74 -18.31 1.44
CA GLN A 37 -4.28 -18.18 1.54
C GLN A 37 -3.80 -16.74 1.34
N LEU A 38 -4.43 -16.00 0.43
CA LEU A 38 -4.15 -14.59 0.20
C LEU A 38 -4.50 -13.78 1.45
N ALA A 39 -5.71 -13.96 2.00
CA ALA A 39 -6.17 -13.30 3.21
C ALA A 39 -5.25 -13.59 4.42
N ASP A 40 -4.83 -14.83 4.62
CA ASP A 40 -3.89 -15.22 5.69
C ASP A 40 -2.52 -14.55 5.55
N LYS A 41 -1.95 -14.55 4.33
CA LYS A 41 -0.68 -13.86 4.04
C LYS A 41 -0.81 -12.37 4.30
N HIS A 42 -1.94 -11.75 3.94
CA HIS A 42 -2.20 -10.34 4.20
C HIS A 42 -2.37 -10.04 5.70
N ALA A 43 -3.08 -10.88 6.45
CA ALA A 43 -3.21 -10.73 7.89
C ALA A 43 -1.85 -10.83 8.61
N GLN A 44 -1.01 -11.78 8.19
CA GLN A 44 0.36 -11.91 8.69
C GLN A 44 1.21 -10.68 8.35
N HIS A 45 1.15 -10.23 7.09
CA HIS A 45 1.83 -9.02 6.66
C HIS A 45 1.41 -7.80 7.48
N ARG A 46 0.10 -7.58 7.67
CA ARG A 46 -0.43 -6.45 8.45
C ARG A 46 0.05 -6.49 9.90
N ARG A 47 0.10 -7.67 10.52
CA ARG A 47 0.65 -7.83 11.88
C ARG A 47 2.13 -7.48 11.92
N ALA A 48 2.92 -7.98 10.98
CA ALA A 48 4.35 -7.67 10.88
C ALA A 48 4.58 -6.17 10.65
N LEU A 49 3.81 -5.55 9.75
CA LEU A 49 3.89 -4.13 9.44
C LEU A 49 3.54 -3.27 10.66
N ARG A 50 2.47 -3.61 11.39
CA ARG A 50 2.09 -2.90 12.63
C ARG A 50 3.15 -2.97 13.72
N MET A 51 3.84 -4.11 13.84
CA MET A 51 4.95 -4.25 14.78
C MET A 51 6.14 -3.39 14.33
N SER A 52 6.54 -3.51 13.06
CA SER A 52 7.66 -2.76 12.50
C SER A 52 7.44 -1.24 12.58
N ALA A 53 6.26 -0.74 12.21
CA ALA A 53 5.93 0.69 12.28
C ALA A 53 5.98 1.26 13.71
N ARG A 54 5.85 0.40 14.74
CA ARG A 54 5.88 0.79 16.16
C ARG A 54 7.21 0.45 16.85
N GLU A 55 8.21 -0.03 16.12
CA GLU A 55 9.53 -0.26 16.69
C GLU A 55 10.10 1.04 17.27
N PRO A 56 10.72 0.98 18.46
CA PRO A 56 11.42 2.13 19.02
C PRO A 56 12.67 2.44 18.19
N LEU A 57 13.11 3.70 18.22
CA LEU A 57 14.39 4.07 17.61
C LEU A 57 15.53 3.37 18.32
N MET A 58 16.47 2.85 17.53
CA MET A 58 17.76 2.35 17.98
C MET A 58 18.63 3.48 18.56
N ASP A 59 19.66 3.14 19.34
CA ASP A 59 20.52 4.13 20.01
C ASP A 59 21.13 5.16 19.03
N GLU A 60 21.54 4.73 17.83
CA GLU A 60 22.10 5.61 16.80
C GLU A 60 21.04 6.56 16.23
N GLN A 61 19.81 6.06 16.04
CA GLN A 61 18.67 6.85 15.59
C GLN A 61 18.20 7.84 16.66
N GLN A 62 18.28 7.48 17.94
CA GLN A 62 18.00 8.40 19.05
C GLN A 62 19.02 9.54 19.12
N LYS A 63 20.32 9.24 18.93
CA LYS A 63 21.37 10.27 18.82
C LYS A 63 21.13 11.21 17.66
N LEU A 64 20.77 10.66 16.49
CA LEU A 64 20.39 11.47 15.32
C LEU A 64 19.21 12.38 15.65
N LEU A 65 18.14 11.85 16.26
CA LEU A 65 16.99 12.64 16.66
C LEU A 65 17.39 13.81 17.58
N SER A 66 18.25 13.56 18.58
CA SER A 66 18.77 14.62 19.45
C SER A 66 19.49 15.71 18.67
N HIS A 67 20.40 15.36 17.75
CA HIS A 67 21.10 16.34 16.92
C HIS A 67 20.15 17.15 16.03
N LEU A 68 19.13 16.52 15.42
CA LEU A 68 18.18 17.22 14.57
C LEU A 68 17.30 18.20 15.35
N LEU A 69 16.97 17.87 16.61
CA LEU A 69 16.25 18.78 17.50
C LEU A 69 17.11 20.00 17.87
N GLU A 70 18.42 19.82 18.08
CA GLU A 70 19.36 20.93 18.34
C GLU A 70 19.48 21.87 17.12
N ILE A 71 19.67 21.31 15.92
CA ILE A 71 19.71 22.09 14.66
C ILE A 71 18.43 22.91 14.49
N ARG A 72 17.28 22.30 14.77
CA ARG A 72 15.99 23.00 14.71
C ARG A 72 15.98 24.20 15.68
N ASP A 73 16.38 24.01 16.92
CA ASP A 73 16.34 25.06 17.94
C ASP A 73 17.25 26.24 17.55
N GLU A 74 18.38 25.98 16.89
CA GLU A 74 19.24 27.01 16.30
C GLU A 74 18.57 27.74 15.13
N THR A 75 17.87 27.01 14.25
CA THR A 75 17.16 27.61 13.10
C THR A 75 15.89 28.39 13.47
N GLN A 76 15.21 28.05 14.57
CA GLN A 76 14.07 28.84 15.09
C GLN A 76 14.47 30.20 15.67
N ALA A 77 15.75 30.41 15.99
CA ALA A 77 16.28 31.72 16.32
C ALA A 77 16.39 32.64 15.09
N SER A 78 16.23 32.09 13.88
CA SER A 78 16.08 32.78 12.59
C SER A 78 14.60 32.82 12.21
N GLU A 79 14.15 33.91 11.57
CA GLU A 79 12.74 34.32 11.40
C GLU A 79 11.83 33.41 10.54
N THR A 80 12.22 32.16 10.26
CA THR A 80 11.43 31.14 9.54
C THR A 80 11.05 30.01 10.50
N PRO A 81 9.87 30.08 11.14
CA PRO A 81 9.44 29.05 12.06
C PRO A 81 9.14 27.76 11.28
N ASN A 82 9.70 26.66 11.76
CA ASN A 82 9.09 25.33 11.66
C ASN A 82 9.17 24.62 10.29
N ASP A 83 10.25 24.78 9.54
CA ASP A 83 10.45 23.96 8.33
C ASP A 83 11.15 22.63 8.66
N LEU A 84 10.34 21.59 8.91
CA LEU A 84 10.83 20.23 9.09
C LEU A 84 11.68 19.76 7.90
N GLU A 85 11.37 20.20 6.68
CA GLU A 85 12.13 19.80 5.48
C GLU A 85 13.52 20.43 5.49
N ALA A 86 13.67 21.64 6.02
CA ALA A 86 14.98 22.25 6.21
C ALA A 86 15.83 21.46 7.23
N VAL A 87 15.23 21.00 8.34
CA VAL A 87 15.92 20.16 9.32
C VAL A 87 16.30 18.80 8.72
N LEU A 88 15.41 18.17 7.96
CA LEU A 88 15.68 16.92 7.24
C LEU A 88 16.67 17.11 6.09
N SER A 89 16.89 18.34 5.62
CA SER A 89 17.92 18.66 4.62
C SER A 89 19.30 18.92 5.24
N SER A 90 19.44 18.77 6.56
CA SER A 90 20.73 18.92 7.23
C SER A 90 21.65 17.72 6.97
N GLU A 91 22.97 17.96 6.97
CA GLU A 91 23.99 16.95 6.73
C GLU A 91 23.85 15.67 7.61
N PRO A 92 23.51 15.76 8.92
CA PRO A 92 23.32 14.55 9.73
C PRO A 92 22.20 13.65 9.22
N TYR A 93 21.06 14.22 8.80
CA TYR A 93 19.98 13.42 8.26
C TYR A 93 20.29 12.89 6.87
N LEU A 94 20.88 13.69 5.98
CA LEU A 94 21.26 13.22 4.64
C LEU A 94 22.32 12.11 4.69
N THR A 95 23.25 12.16 5.64
CA THR A 95 24.22 11.08 5.89
C THR A 95 23.52 9.80 6.34
N TYR A 96 22.57 9.92 7.27
CA TYR A 96 21.74 8.80 7.70
C TYR A 96 20.94 8.22 6.53
N LEU A 97 20.28 9.07 5.75
CA LEU A 97 19.46 8.69 4.61
C LEU A 97 20.30 7.94 3.55
N LYS A 98 21.50 8.42 3.25
CA LYS A 98 22.44 7.72 2.35
C LYS A 98 22.76 6.32 2.85
N ALA A 99 22.94 6.14 4.16
CA ALA A 99 23.21 4.83 4.74
C ALA A 99 22.00 3.87 4.62
N GLN A 100 20.78 4.40 4.65
CA GLN A 100 19.55 3.62 4.52
C GLN A 100 19.19 3.31 3.05
N GLU A 101 19.30 4.30 2.16
CA GLU A 101 18.81 4.23 0.76
C GLU A 101 19.94 4.06 -0.27
N GLY A 102 21.20 4.15 0.15
CA GLY A 102 22.37 3.93 -0.71
C GLY A 102 22.65 5.04 -1.73
N LYS A 103 21.93 6.16 -1.69
CA LYS A 103 22.06 7.28 -2.62
C LYS A 103 22.28 8.61 -1.89
N ASP A 104 23.13 9.44 -2.49
CA ASP A 104 23.34 10.82 -2.06
C ASP A 104 22.26 11.72 -2.68
N TYR A 105 21.57 12.48 -1.82
CA TYR A 105 20.60 13.50 -2.21
C TYR A 105 21.11 14.87 -1.76
N GLU A 106 20.84 15.90 -2.56
CA GLU A 106 21.25 17.28 -2.26
C GLU A 106 20.54 17.82 -1.03
N ASP A 107 19.23 17.58 -0.94
CA ASP A 107 18.37 17.95 0.16
C ASP A 107 17.24 16.92 0.32
N PHE A 108 16.38 17.10 1.34
CA PHE A 108 15.27 16.19 1.58
C PHE A 108 14.22 16.25 0.46
N ARG A 109 14.03 17.40 -0.17
CA ARG A 109 13.07 17.56 -1.26
C ARG A 109 13.48 16.77 -2.50
N ALA A 110 14.76 16.77 -2.85
CA ALA A 110 15.32 15.96 -3.92
C ALA A 110 15.14 14.46 -3.66
N TYR A 111 15.09 14.03 -2.40
CA TYR A 111 14.72 12.68 -2.04
C TYR A 111 13.22 12.42 -2.26
N VAL A 112 12.35 13.28 -1.75
CA VAL A 112 10.89 13.20 -1.95
C VAL A 112 10.53 13.16 -3.44
N ASP A 113 11.14 14.01 -4.27
CA ASP A 113 10.91 14.06 -5.72
C ASP A 113 11.40 12.80 -6.46
N ALA A 114 12.28 12.00 -5.83
CA ALA A 114 12.80 10.75 -6.39
C ALA A 114 12.02 9.50 -5.97
N VAL A 115 11.00 9.65 -5.14
CA VAL A 115 10.14 8.57 -4.64
C VAL A 115 8.96 8.35 -5.60
N PRO A 116 8.57 7.10 -5.93
CA PRO A 116 9.16 5.83 -5.49
C PRO A 116 10.55 5.58 -6.07
N THR A 117 11.50 5.28 -5.17
CA THR A 117 12.87 4.95 -5.56
C THR A 117 12.93 3.58 -6.23
N GLU A 118 14.01 3.30 -6.95
CA GLU A 118 14.23 1.96 -7.54
C GLU A 118 14.29 0.85 -6.48
N ASN A 119 14.76 1.15 -5.27
CA ASN A 119 14.72 0.23 -4.15
C ASN A 119 13.27 -0.07 -3.72
N MET A 120 12.44 0.98 -3.57
CA MET A 120 11.02 0.83 -3.25
C MET A 120 10.27 0.03 -4.32
N LYS A 121 10.50 0.33 -5.60
CA LYS A 121 9.92 -0.43 -6.72
C LYS A 121 10.36 -1.89 -6.69
N THR A 122 11.62 -2.16 -6.38
CA THR A 122 12.14 -3.54 -6.26
C THR A 122 11.45 -4.31 -5.13
N ILE A 123 11.28 -3.68 -3.96
CA ILE A 123 10.58 -4.28 -2.81
C ILE A 123 9.10 -4.52 -3.15
N ALA A 124 8.42 -3.54 -3.73
CA ALA A 124 7.03 -3.65 -4.17
C ALA A 124 6.86 -4.80 -5.18
N ARG A 125 7.72 -4.86 -6.21
CA ARG A 125 7.74 -5.93 -7.21
C ARG A 125 7.92 -7.31 -6.58
N ALA A 126 8.83 -7.45 -5.62
CA ALA A 126 9.05 -8.72 -4.92
C ALA A 126 7.81 -9.16 -4.12
N ARG A 127 7.11 -8.21 -3.49
CA ARG A 127 5.83 -8.48 -2.81
C ARG A 127 4.74 -8.87 -3.80
N ILE A 128 4.60 -8.15 -4.90
CA ILE A 128 3.64 -8.45 -5.98
C ILE A 128 3.85 -9.88 -6.50
N LYS A 129 5.10 -10.30 -6.78
CA LYS A 129 5.43 -11.69 -7.17
C LYS A 129 4.99 -12.72 -6.12
N THR A 130 5.17 -12.40 -4.84
CA THR A 130 4.79 -13.31 -3.74
C THR A 130 3.26 -13.46 -3.60
N THR A 131 2.52 -12.40 -3.94
CA THR A 131 1.06 -12.34 -3.86
C THR A 131 0.38 -12.92 -5.10
N LEU A 132 0.85 -12.57 -6.30
CA LEU A 132 0.19 -12.87 -7.58
C LEU A 132 0.79 -14.05 -8.35
N GLY A 133 1.96 -14.54 -7.94
CA GLY A 133 2.66 -15.64 -8.62
C GLY A 133 4.00 -15.20 -9.23
N THR A 134 4.90 -16.17 -9.39
CA THR A 134 6.28 -15.95 -9.90
C THR A 134 6.39 -16.09 -11.42
N ASP A 135 5.30 -16.51 -12.06
CA ASP A 135 5.16 -16.75 -13.50
C ASP A 135 4.90 -15.48 -14.31
N LYS A 136 4.74 -14.33 -13.65
CA LYS A 136 4.50 -13.04 -14.31
C LYS A 136 5.75 -12.52 -15.01
N GLY A 137 5.58 -12.10 -16.26
CA GLY A 137 6.65 -11.49 -17.06
C GLY A 137 7.05 -10.12 -16.54
N ASP A 138 8.24 -9.64 -16.93
CA ASP A 138 8.76 -8.39 -16.38
C ASP A 138 7.91 -7.15 -16.73
N ALA A 139 7.33 -7.11 -17.93
CA ALA A 139 6.45 -6.02 -18.36
C ALA A 139 5.12 -5.99 -17.59
N GLU A 140 4.53 -7.15 -17.30
CA GLU A 140 3.32 -7.25 -16.47
C GLU A 140 3.63 -6.77 -15.04
N LEU A 141 4.78 -7.14 -14.50
CA LEU A 141 5.20 -6.73 -13.17
C LEU A 141 5.49 -5.23 -13.06
N ASP A 142 5.96 -4.59 -14.13
CA ASP A 142 6.12 -3.14 -14.19
C ASP A 142 4.75 -2.46 -14.06
N VAL A 143 3.76 -2.88 -14.85
CA VAL A 143 2.37 -2.36 -14.76
C VAL A 143 1.82 -2.52 -13.34
N TRP A 144 1.96 -3.71 -12.75
CA TRP A 144 1.51 -3.94 -11.37
C TRP A 144 2.23 -3.09 -10.33
N THR A 145 3.52 -2.83 -10.53
CA THR A 145 4.33 -2.02 -9.61
C THR A 145 3.94 -0.54 -9.70
N ASP A 146 3.72 -0.02 -10.90
CA ASP A 146 3.24 1.35 -11.10
C ASP A 146 1.84 1.52 -10.51
N TYR A 147 0.95 0.57 -10.79
CA TYR A 147 -0.39 0.52 -10.22
C TYR A 147 -0.38 0.50 -8.68
N TYR A 148 0.55 -0.23 -8.06
CA TYR A 148 0.70 -0.26 -6.60
C TYR A 148 0.88 1.15 -6.01
N PHE A 149 1.76 1.98 -6.59
CA PHE A 149 2.00 3.32 -6.07
C PHE A 149 0.83 4.28 -6.35
N ILE A 150 0.14 4.12 -7.48
CA ILE A 150 -1.08 4.88 -7.79
C ILE A 150 -2.17 4.59 -6.74
N VAL A 151 -2.38 3.32 -6.38
CA VAL A 151 -3.35 2.96 -5.34
C VAL A 151 -2.93 3.46 -3.96
N ARG A 152 -1.63 3.42 -3.65
CA ARG A 152 -1.10 3.97 -2.39
C ARG A 152 -1.34 5.48 -2.30
N GLU A 153 -1.14 6.22 -3.38
CA GLU A 153 -1.46 7.65 -3.46
C GLU A 153 -2.97 7.91 -3.29
N TRP A 154 -3.80 7.22 -4.07
CA TRP A 154 -5.26 7.31 -3.96
C TRP A 154 -5.75 6.96 -2.55
N GLY A 155 -5.15 5.95 -1.92
CA GLY A 155 -5.45 5.55 -0.54
C GLY A 155 -5.15 6.62 0.52
N THR A 156 -4.58 7.77 0.16
CA THR A 156 -4.44 8.91 1.08
C THR A 156 -5.66 9.84 1.06
N THR A 157 -6.50 9.80 0.02
CA THR A 157 -7.66 10.69 -0.16
C THR A 157 -8.98 10.11 0.38
N ILE A 158 -8.96 8.85 0.78
CA ILE A 158 -10.12 8.07 1.22
C ILE A 158 -9.83 7.37 2.55
N GLU A 159 -10.87 7.10 3.34
CA GLU A 159 -10.74 6.34 4.60
C GLU A 159 -10.94 4.84 4.39
N ASP A 160 -12.02 4.45 3.71
CA ASP A 160 -12.28 3.07 3.27
C ASP A 160 -12.42 3.01 1.73
N PRO A 161 -11.57 2.23 1.03
CA PRO A 161 -11.72 1.96 -0.40
C PRO A 161 -13.10 1.42 -0.81
N ARG A 162 -13.80 0.73 0.10
CA ARG A 162 -15.11 0.13 -0.14
C ARG A 162 -16.22 1.17 -0.31
N ASP A 163 -16.01 2.38 0.22
CA ASP A 163 -16.95 3.50 0.02
C ASP A 163 -16.77 4.16 -1.36
N ASN A 164 -15.63 3.90 -2.02
CA ASN A 164 -15.21 4.56 -3.25
C ASN A 164 -14.97 3.56 -4.40
N LEU A 165 -15.73 2.44 -4.41
CA LEU A 165 -15.57 1.37 -5.40
C LEU A 165 -15.65 1.83 -6.85
N LYS A 166 -16.42 2.89 -7.14
CA LYS A 166 -16.52 3.41 -8.51
C LYS A 166 -15.18 3.98 -8.97
N GLU A 167 -14.57 4.85 -8.17
CA GLU A 167 -13.26 5.44 -8.48
C GLU A 167 -12.18 4.36 -8.48
N LEU A 168 -12.23 3.42 -7.53
CA LEU A 168 -11.32 2.28 -7.50
C LEU A 168 -11.41 1.44 -8.79
N ASN A 169 -12.62 1.19 -9.30
CA ASN A 169 -12.80 0.50 -10.58
C ASN A 169 -12.23 1.30 -11.76
N GLU A 170 -12.37 2.62 -11.76
CA GLU A 170 -11.78 3.49 -12.79
C GLU A 170 -10.25 3.42 -12.77
N LEU A 171 -9.63 3.39 -11.58
CA LEU A 171 -8.20 3.14 -11.41
C LEU A 171 -7.80 1.75 -11.92
N HIS A 172 -8.57 0.70 -11.62
CA HIS A 172 -8.30 -0.67 -12.09
C HIS A 172 -8.28 -0.74 -13.60
N GLN A 173 -9.28 -0.12 -14.25
CA GLN A 173 -9.38 -0.14 -15.70
C GLN A 173 -8.21 0.61 -16.34
N THR A 174 -8.00 1.85 -15.92
CA THR A 174 -7.06 2.78 -16.58
C THR A 174 -5.60 2.41 -16.35
N HIS A 175 -5.25 2.01 -15.13
CA HIS A 175 -3.85 1.88 -14.72
C HIS A 175 -3.37 0.44 -14.59
N LEU A 176 -4.25 -0.54 -14.78
CA LEU A 176 -3.89 -1.95 -14.70
C LEU A 176 -4.44 -2.77 -15.87
N ILE A 177 -5.75 -2.79 -16.08
CA ILE A 177 -6.36 -3.68 -17.08
C ILE A 177 -6.01 -3.24 -18.50
N GLU A 178 -6.18 -1.96 -18.84
CA GLU A 178 -5.85 -1.43 -20.16
C GLU A 178 -4.36 -1.66 -20.51
N PRO A 179 -3.38 -1.28 -19.65
CA PRO A 179 -1.97 -1.56 -19.92
C PRO A 179 -1.63 -3.05 -20.06
N LEU A 180 -2.25 -3.93 -19.26
CA LEU A 180 -2.06 -5.38 -19.38
C LEU A 180 -2.59 -5.89 -20.72
N MET A 181 -3.78 -5.45 -21.15
CA MET A 181 -4.35 -5.82 -22.45
C MET A 181 -3.47 -5.38 -23.62
N GLU A 182 -2.92 -4.15 -23.56
CA GLU A 182 -2.00 -3.65 -24.59
C GLU A 182 -0.68 -4.42 -24.66
N SER A 183 -0.24 -4.98 -23.53
CA SER A 183 1.00 -5.77 -23.44
C SER A 183 0.89 -7.19 -24.02
N ASN A 184 -0.28 -7.59 -24.54
CA ASN A 184 -0.56 -8.94 -25.06
C ASN A 184 -0.36 -10.05 -24.01
N SER A 185 -0.37 -9.72 -22.71
CA SER A 185 -0.39 -10.74 -21.66
C SER A 185 -1.65 -11.58 -21.83
N GLU A 186 -1.52 -12.89 -22.03
CA GLU A 186 -2.67 -13.81 -22.05
C GLU A 186 -3.40 -13.69 -20.71
N ILE A 187 -4.55 -13.04 -20.72
CA ILE A 187 -5.37 -12.87 -19.50
C ILE A 187 -6.20 -14.14 -19.27
N ASP A 188 -5.53 -15.28 -19.20
CA ASP A 188 -6.14 -16.52 -18.73
C ASP A 188 -6.52 -16.33 -17.24
N GLY A 189 -7.81 -16.49 -16.93
CA GLY A 189 -8.34 -16.32 -15.58
C GLY A 189 -8.67 -14.88 -15.17
N LEU A 190 -8.97 -13.99 -16.13
CA LEU A 190 -9.36 -12.57 -15.91
C LEU A 190 -10.26 -12.32 -14.70
N HIS A 191 -11.25 -13.17 -14.43
CA HIS A 191 -12.15 -13.03 -13.27
C HIS A 191 -11.45 -13.29 -11.92
N ILE A 192 -10.51 -14.23 -11.83
CA ILE A 192 -9.69 -14.45 -10.61
C ILE A 192 -8.76 -13.26 -10.43
N GLN A 193 -8.16 -12.78 -11.51
CA GLN A 193 -7.27 -11.63 -11.48
C GLN A 193 -8.03 -10.37 -11.04
N ILE A 194 -9.23 -10.09 -11.57
CA ILE A 194 -10.06 -8.95 -11.12
C ILE A 194 -10.35 -9.01 -9.61
N VAL A 195 -10.68 -10.19 -9.08
CA VAL A 195 -10.92 -10.36 -7.64
C VAL A 195 -9.63 -10.16 -6.83
N GLN A 196 -8.50 -10.69 -7.31
CA GLN A 196 -7.19 -10.46 -6.70
C GLN A 196 -6.76 -8.98 -6.77
N ILE A 197 -7.07 -8.27 -7.85
CA ILE A 197 -6.83 -6.83 -8.04
C ILE A 197 -7.61 -6.05 -6.99
N GLY A 198 -8.92 -6.30 -6.86
CA GLY A 198 -9.77 -5.62 -5.89
C GLY A 198 -9.29 -5.83 -4.45
N MET A 199 -9.01 -7.07 -4.07
CA MET A 199 -8.48 -7.40 -2.74
C MET A 199 -7.10 -6.77 -2.50
N SER A 200 -6.18 -6.89 -3.45
CA SER A 200 -4.84 -6.33 -3.33
C SER A 200 -4.88 -4.82 -3.19
N SER A 201 -5.77 -4.13 -3.91
CA SER A 201 -5.90 -2.68 -3.82
C SER A 201 -6.38 -2.24 -2.45
N ILE A 202 -7.37 -2.93 -1.86
CA ILE A 202 -7.79 -2.68 -0.47
C ILE A 202 -6.60 -2.85 0.47
N PHE A 203 -5.84 -3.94 0.34
CA PHE A 203 -4.67 -4.19 1.18
C PHE A 203 -3.54 -3.18 1.01
N MET A 204 -3.35 -2.64 -0.20
CA MET A 204 -2.36 -1.60 -0.45
C MET A 204 -2.69 -0.32 0.32
N THR A 205 -3.95 0.09 0.35
CA THR A 205 -4.37 1.29 1.12
C THR A 205 -4.28 1.08 2.63
N GLU A 206 -4.46 -0.14 3.14
CA GLU A 206 -4.34 -0.43 4.58
C GLU A 206 -2.92 -0.20 5.12
N ASP A 207 -1.89 -0.38 4.30
CA ASP A 207 -0.52 -0.09 4.69
C ASP A 207 -0.37 1.41 5.07
N ASN A 208 -1.02 2.32 4.33
CA ASN A 208 -1.04 3.75 4.66
C ASN A 208 -1.60 3.96 6.06
N ASN A 209 -2.72 3.30 6.38
CA ASN A 209 -3.39 3.43 7.67
C ASN A 209 -2.53 2.91 8.82
N VAL A 210 -1.74 1.85 8.61
CA VAL A 210 -0.80 1.34 9.63
C VAL A 210 0.25 2.39 9.98
N PHE A 211 0.89 3.02 8.98
CA PHE A 211 1.88 4.07 9.24
C PHE A 211 1.24 5.34 9.78
N LYS A 212 0.11 5.77 9.24
CA LYS A 212 -0.67 6.93 9.70
C LYS A 212 -1.00 6.82 11.19
N GLU A 213 -1.49 5.67 11.63
CA GLU A 213 -1.82 5.40 13.03
C GLU A 213 -0.57 5.43 13.92
N ALA A 214 0.49 4.71 13.52
CA ALA A 214 1.74 4.68 14.28
C ALA A 214 2.37 6.09 14.41
N TRP A 215 2.37 6.88 13.34
CA TRP A 215 2.89 8.24 13.36
C TRP A 215 2.05 9.15 14.25
N ARG A 216 0.73 9.05 14.19
CA ARG A 216 -0.16 9.78 15.11
C ARG A 216 0.14 9.47 16.57
N GLU A 217 0.31 8.19 16.93
CA GLU A 217 0.72 7.79 18.28
C GLU A 217 2.04 8.47 18.69
N ARG A 218 3.03 8.55 17.78
CA ARG A 218 4.30 9.24 18.05
C ARG A 218 4.11 10.74 18.27
N LEU A 219 3.27 11.39 17.47
CA LEU A 219 2.94 12.81 17.61
C LEU A 219 2.26 13.07 18.96
N GLU A 220 1.35 12.19 19.38
CA GLU A 220 0.67 12.29 20.69
C GLU A 220 1.64 12.11 21.87
N ILE A 221 2.59 11.17 21.77
CA ILE A 221 3.55 10.89 22.86
C ILE A 221 4.67 11.92 22.95
N HIS A 222 5.20 12.35 21.81
CA HIS A 222 6.43 13.15 21.75
C HIS A 222 6.20 14.63 21.40
N GLY A 223 4.96 15.01 21.07
CA GLY A 223 4.63 16.32 20.51
C GLY A 223 4.93 16.37 19.01
N GLU A 224 4.29 17.32 18.31
CA GLU A 224 4.30 17.44 16.85
C GLU A 224 5.71 17.38 16.23
N GLN A 225 6.58 18.32 16.60
CA GLN A 225 7.89 18.47 15.96
C GLN A 225 8.80 17.25 16.18
N LYS A 226 8.93 16.80 17.44
CA LYS A 226 9.75 15.63 17.77
C LYS A 226 9.14 14.36 17.20
N GLY A 227 7.81 14.25 17.21
CA GLY A 227 7.05 13.14 16.64
C GLY A 227 7.32 13.00 15.15
N LEU A 228 7.24 14.07 14.36
CA LEU A 228 7.48 14.02 12.92
C LEU A 228 8.94 13.64 12.59
N LEU A 229 9.93 14.21 13.29
CA LEU A 229 11.33 13.79 13.14
C LEU A 229 11.53 12.32 13.49
N TRP A 230 10.87 11.85 14.56
CA TRP A 230 10.88 10.44 14.94
C TRP A 230 10.34 9.56 13.81
N CYS A 231 9.23 9.95 13.18
CA CYS A 231 8.63 9.21 12.08
C CYS A 231 9.56 9.14 10.85
N ALA A 232 10.17 10.27 10.48
CA ALA A 232 11.13 10.34 9.39
C ALA A 232 12.38 9.48 9.63
N ILE A 233 12.83 9.35 10.88
CA ILE A 233 13.98 8.49 11.22
C ILE A 233 13.58 7.01 11.28
N ALA A 234 12.42 6.70 11.86
CA ALA A 234 11.99 5.32 12.08
C ALA A 234 11.71 4.57 10.76
N ALA A 235 11.13 5.25 9.77
CA ALA A 235 10.80 4.66 8.48
C ALA A 235 11.03 5.67 7.34
N PRO A 236 12.30 5.99 7.00
CA PRO A 236 12.62 7.09 6.08
C PRO A 236 12.03 6.93 4.69
N GLY A 237 11.99 5.69 4.17
CA GLY A 237 11.36 5.38 2.90
C GLY A 237 9.85 5.64 2.90
N GLU A 238 9.13 5.08 3.88
CA GLU A 238 7.67 5.20 3.97
C GLU A 238 7.25 6.65 4.29
N PHE A 239 8.01 7.35 5.13
CA PHE A 239 7.78 8.76 5.43
C PHE A 239 7.91 9.64 4.18
N ALA A 240 8.98 9.44 3.39
CA ALA A 240 9.17 10.20 2.15
C ALA A 240 8.12 9.85 1.08
N LEU A 241 7.73 8.57 0.97
CA LEU A 241 6.66 8.12 0.06
C LEU A 241 5.31 8.73 0.40
N MET A 242 4.92 8.74 1.67
CA MET A 242 3.68 9.40 2.04
C MET A 242 3.78 10.90 1.82
N ARG A 243 4.89 11.53 2.23
CA ARG A 243 5.12 12.96 2.03
C ARG A 243 5.03 13.36 0.55
N SER A 244 5.52 12.54 -0.39
CA SER A 244 5.51 12.86 -1.83
C SER A 244 4.11 12.98 -2.43
N PHE A 245 3.09 12.40 -1.79
CA PHE A 245 1.70 12.49 -2.25
C PHE A 245 1.02 13.82 -1.90
N PHE A 246 1.67 14.69 -1.13
CA PHE A 246 1.12 15.96 -0.68
C PHE A 246 1.88 17.14 -1.28
N ALA A 247 1.19 18.26 -1.49
CA ALA A 247 1.80 19.48 -2.01
C ALA A 247 2.87 20.04 -1.07
N ASP A 248 2.62 19.99 0.24
CA ASP A 248 3.51 20.50 1.27
C ASP A 248 3.45 19.66 2.57
N MET A 249 4.36 19.95 3.49
CA MET A 249 4.46 19.27 4.78
C MET A 249 3.24 19.55 5.68
N ALA A 250 2.54 20.68 5.49
CA ALA A 250 1.36 21.01 6.28
C ALA A 250 0.17 20.11 5.90
N ALA A 251 -0.09 19.93 4.60
CA ALA A 251 -1.11 19.01 4.11
C ALA A 251 -0.82 17.56 4.52
N PHE A 252 0.44 17.14 4.45
CA PHE A 252 0.85 15.82 4.92
C PHE A 252 0.62 15.65 6.43
N HIS A 253 1.00 16.66 7.23
CA HIS A 253 0.80 16.62 8.68
C HIS A 253 -0.69 16.58 9.05
N GLU A 254 -1.52 17.41 8.40
CA GLU A 254 -2.98 17.39 8.59
C GLU A 254 -3.55 16.01 8.30
N TRP A 255 -3.12 15.38 7.20
CA TRP A 255 -3.52 14.01 6.87
C TRP A 255 -3.20 13.03 8.01
N ILE A 256 -2.00 13.07 8.60
CA ILE A 256 -1.62 12.19 9.72
C ILE A 256 -2.61 12.35 10.89
N LEU A 257 -2.99 13.59 11.21
CA LEU A 257 -3.88 13.90 12.34
C LEU A 257 -5.34 13.49 12.11
N THR A 258 -5.80 13.40 10.86
CA THR A 258 -7.17 12.99 10.53
C THR A 258 -7.46 11.57 10.99
N ARG A 259 -8.25 11.44 12.06
CA ARG A 259 -8.71 10.15 12.58
C ARG A 259 -9.80 9.59 11.66
N PRO A 260 -9.70 8.34 11.20
CA PRO A 260 -10.88 7.66 10.68
C PRO A 260 -11.93 7.62 11.80
N GLU A 261 -13.20 7.79 11.46
CA GLU A 261 -14.27 7.53 12.43
C GLU A 261 -14.09 6.09 12.95
N PRO A 262 -14.17 5.85 14.27
CA PRO A 262 -14.05 4.51 14.79
C PRO A 262 -15.15 3.66 14.17
N GLU A 263 -14.78 2.60 13.45
CA GLU A 263 -15.70 1.54 13.05
C GLU A 263 -16.55 1.21 14.28
N ALA A 264 -17.86 1.40 14.17
CA ALA A 264 -18.78 0.94 15.19
C ALA A 264 -18.44 -0.53 15.40
N GLN A 265 -17.89 -0.85 16.57
CA GLN A 265 -17.63 -2.22 16.98
C GLN A 265 -18.92 -2.98 16.67
N GLU A 266 -18.88 -3.87 15.68
CA GLU A 266 -19.90 -4.91 15.54
C GLU A 266 -19.79 -5.69 16.84
N SER A 267 -20.66 -5.29 17.77
CA SER A 267 -20.89 -5.99 19.01
C SER A 267 -21.24 -7.41 18.62
N GLU A 268 -20.33 -8.33 18.90
CA GLU A 268 -20.60 -9.76 18.93
C GLU A 268 -21.90 -9.97 19.74
N GLN A 269 -22.97 -10.35 19.04
CA GLN A 269 -24.14 -11.04 19.60
C GLN A 269 -24.58 -12.14 18.63
#